data_AF-A0AAN0LUY0-F1
#
_entry.id   AF-A0AAN0LUY0-F1
#
_cell.length_a   1.000
_cell.length_b   1.000
_cell.length_c   1.000
_cell.angle_alpha   90.00
_cell.angle_beta   90.00
_cell.angle_gamma   90.00
#
_symmetry.space_group_name_H-M   'P 1'
#
loop_
_entity.id
_entity.type
_entity.pdbx_description
1 polymer ?
#
loop_
_entity_poly.entity_id
_entity_poly.type
_entity_poly.pdbx_seq_one_letter_code
_entity_poly.pdbx_strand_id
1 'polypeptide(L)' 'MLVVAQRVSSIVDADQIIVLNEGKIVGKGTHLELMKSSPIYVQIA' A
#
# COMPACT_ATOMS: atom_id res chain seq x y z
N MET A 1 0.13 10.43 11.28
CA MET A 1 1.52 10.50 10.76
C MET A 1 1.46 10.11 9.29
N LEU A 2 2.18 10.81 8.41
CA LEU A 2 2.28 10.44 6.99
C LEU A 2 3.69 9.92 6.72
N VAL A 3 3.79 8.71 6.17
CA VAL A 3 5.07 8.06 5.85
C VAL A 3 5.03 7.67 4.38
N VAL A 4 6.11 7.99 3.67
CA VAL A 4 6.37 7.47 2.32
C VAL A 4 7.47 6.43 2.46
N ALA A 5 7.18 5.20 2.09
CA ALA A 5 8.12 4.08 2.21
C ALA A 5 8.17 3.28 0.92
N GLN A 6 9.34 2.70 0.67
CA GLN A 6 9.60 1.75 -0.42
C GLN A 6 9.59 0.29 0.03
N ARG A 7 9.62 0.04 1.35
CA ARG A 7 9.57 -1.31 1.94
C ARG A 7 8.25 -1.49 2.66
N VAL A 8 7.58 -2.61 2.39
CA VAL A 8 6.26 -2.90 2.98
C VAL A 8 6.31 -3.11 4.49
N SER A 9 7.41 -3.64 5.03
CA SER A 9 7.59 -3.80 6.48
C SER A 9 7.50 -2.49 7.27
N SER A 10 7.74 -1.35 6.65
CA SER A 10 7.66 -0.03 7.31
C SER A 10 6.26 0.57 7.33
N ILE A 11 5.31 0.00 6.58
CA ILE A 11 3.94 0.53 6.41
C ILE A 11 2.84 -0.49 6.72
N VAL A 12 3.19 -1.71 7.14
CA VAL A 12 2.24 -2.80 7.37
C VAL A 12 1.22 -2.49 8.48
N ASP A 13 1.64 -1.76 9.51
CA ASP A 13 0.81 -1.34 10.64
C ASP A 13 0.12 0.01 10.42
N ALA A 14 0.19 0.57 9.21
CA ALA A 14 -0.49 1.83 8.91
C ALA A 14 -2.01 1.64 8.90
N ASP A 15 -2.74 2.55 9.54
CA ASP A 15 -4.21 2.58 9.53
C ASP A 15 -4.77 2.67 8.10
N GLN A 16 -4.00 3.28 7.19
CA GLN A 16 -4.37 3.40 5.78
C GLN A 16 -3.12 3.50 4.91
N ILE A 17 -3.06 2.66 3.88
CA ILE A 17 -2.02 2.62 2.86
C ILE A 17 -2.64 3.11 1.54
N ILE A 18 -1.90 3.95 0.81
CA ILE A 18 -2.27 4.41 -0.53
C ILE A 18 -1.20 3.93 -1.50
N VAL A 19 -1.62 3.16 -2.51
CA VAL A 19 -0.74 2.66 -3.57
C VAL A 19 -0.81 3.65 -4.72
N LEU A 20 0.32 4.27 -5.00
CA LEU A 20 0.49 5.17 -6.14
C LEU A 20 1.23 4.42 -7.26
N ASN A 21 0.71 4.47 -8.47
CA ASN A 21 1.39 4.00 -9.66
C ASN A 21 1.25 5.05 -10.77
N GLU A 22 2.36 5.44 -11.39
CA GLU A 22 2.40 6.44 -12.48
C GLU A 22 1.62 7.74 -12.17
N GLY A 23 1.72 8.23 -10.94
CA GLY A 23 1.02 9.44 -10.50
C GLY A 23 -0.48 9.27 -10.25
N LYS A 24 -1.01 8.05 -10.32
CA LYS A 24 -2.41 7.73 -10.02
C LYS A 24 -2.52 6.85 -8.79
N ILE A 25 -3.60 7.03 -8.03
CA ILE A 25 -3.94 6.13 -6.93
C ILE A 25 -4.58 4.88 -7.53
N VAL A 26 -3.93 3.74 -7.36
CA VAL A 26 -4.38 2.44 -7.87
C VAL A 26 -4.86 1.50 -6.77
N GLY A 27 -4.71 1.91 -5.50
CA GLY A 27 -5.21 1.17 -4.35
C GLY A 27 -5.24 2.03 -3.09
N LYS A 28 -6.20 1.77 -2.22
CA LYS A 28 -6.31 2.40 -0.90
C LYS A 28 -6.95 1.42 0.08
N GLY A 29 -6.37 1.29 1.25
CA GLY A 29 -6.93 0.45 2.32
C GLY A 29 -5.86 0.05 3.33
N THR A 30 -6.22 -0.88 4.21
CA THR A 30 -5.28 -1.53 5.12
C THR A 30 -4.40 -2.54 4.38
N HIS A 31 -3.33 -3.01 5.03
CA HIS A 31 -2.49 -4.09 4.50
C HIS A 31 -3.32 -5.31 4.06
N LEU A 32 -4.25 -5.76 4.90
CA LEU A 32 -5.08 -6.94 4.63
C LEU A 32 -6.03 -6.74 3.44
N GLU A 33 -6.60 -5.54 3.29
CA GLU A 33 -7.47 -5.22 2.17
C GLU A 33 -6.69 -5.16 0.87
N LEU A 34 -5.51 -4.52 0.87
CA LEU A 34 -4.67 -4.41 -0.32
C LEU A 34 -4.07 -5.74 -0.75
N MET A 35 -3.71 -6.62 0.19
CA MET A 35 -3.28 -7.99 -0.11
C MET A 35 -4.36 -8.81 -0.84
N LYS A 36 -5.64 -8.49 -0.65
CA LYS A 36 -6.76 -9.17 -1.32
C LYS A 36 -7.20 -8.48 -2.61
N SER A 37 -7.09 -7.15 -2.67
CA SER A 37 -7.72 -6.32 -3.71
C SER A 37 -6.74 -5.67 -4.69
N SER A 38 -5.46 -5.58 -4.35
CA SER A 38 -4.46 -4.86 -5.15
C SER A 38 -3.33 -5.79 -5.61
N PRO A 39 -3.37 -6.30 -6.86
CA PRO A 39 -2.29 -7.14 -7.38
C PRO A 39 -0.95 -6.39 -7.45
N ILE A 40 -0.97 -5.06 -7.60
CA ILE A 40 0.24 -4.22 -7.58
C ILE A 40 0.86 -4.22 -6.18
N TYR A 41 0.04 -4.04 -5.14
CA TYR A 41 0.52 -4.08 -3.77
C TYR A 41 1.14 -5.44 -3.43
N VAL A 42 0.50 -6.53 -3.87
CA VAL A 42 1.00 -7.90 -3.66
C VAL A 42 2.34 -8.15 -4.36
N GLN A 43 2.60 -7.52 -5.51
CA GLN A 43 3.89 -7.68 -6.21
C GLN A 43 5.07 -7.02 -5.49
N ILE A 44 4.82 -6.01 -4.66
CA ILE A 44 5.86 -5.22 -3.97
C ILE A 44 5.93 -5.50 -2.46
N ALA A 45 4.99 -6.29 -1.93
CA ALA A 45 4.93 -6.75 -0.54
C ALA A 45 5.87 -7.94 -0.30
#